data_AF-A0A0E3BCQ2-F1
#
_entry.id   AF-A0A0E3BCQ2-F1
#
_cell.length_a   1.000
_cell.length_b   1.000
_cell.length_c   1.000
_cell.angle_alpha   90.00
_cell.angle_beta   90.00
_cell.angle_gamma   90.00
#
_symmetry.space_group_name_H-M   'P 1'
#
loop_
_entity.id
_entity.type
_entity.pdbx_description
1 polymer ?
#
loop_
_entity_poly.entity_id
_entity_poly.type
_entity_poly.pdbx_seq_one_letter_code
_entity_poly.pdbx_strand_id
1 'polypeptide(L)' 'MPVSAAKDIADRYGYDQVVIIARRVGDEPEPHGEHVTTYGRDKAHCGVAARVGNFIKHKIMGWQEYEPAAQAQEGKA' A
#
# COMPACT_ATOMS: atom_id res chain seq x y z
N MET A 1 -8.62 -0.83 -2.31
CA MET A 1 -9.48 -1.13 -1.14
C MET A 1 -9.19 -0.10 -0.05
N PRO A 2 -10.19 0.49 0.61
CA PRO A 2 -9.95 1.45 1.68
C PRO A 2 -9.40 0.77 2.95
N VAL A 3 -8.68 1.52 3.79
CA VAL A 3 -8.15 1.02 5.07
C VAL A 3 -9.26 0.59 6.04
N SER A 4 -10.46 1.17 5.94
CA SER A 4 -11.63 0.76 6.74
C SER A 4 -12.01 -0.70 6.49
N ALA A 5 -11.99 -1.16 5.24
CA ALA A 5 -12.25 -2.56 4.92
C ALA A 5 -11.18 -3.51 5.50
N ALA A 6 -9.91 -3.07 5.51
CA ALA A 6 -8.84 -3.83 6.15
C ALA A 6 -9.01 -3.88 7.68
N LYS A 7 -9.44 -2.77 8.30
CA LYS A 7 -9.81 -2.72 9.72
C LYS A 7 -10.96 -3.68 10.05
N ASP A 8 -12.02 -3.70 9.24
CA ASP A 8 -13.17 -4.57 9.47
C ASP A 8 -12.77 -6.06 9.44
N ILE A 9 -11.85 -6.44 8.54
CA ILE A 9 -11.26 -7.78 8.51
C ILE A 9 -10.44 -8.06 9.77
N ALA A 10 -9.59 -7.12 10.18
CA ALA A 10 -8.78 -7.26 11.38
C ALA A 10 -9.64 -7.47 12.64
N ASP A 11 -10.69 -6.64 12.80
CA ASP A 11 -11.62 -6.72 13.93
C ASP A 11 -12.43 -8.02 13.91
N ARG A 12 -12.91 -8.46 12.73
CA ARG A 12 -13.70 -9.69 12.58
C ARG A 12 -12.93 -10.94 13.00
N TYR A 13 -11.63 -10.99 12.74
CA TYR A 13 -10.81 -12.17 13.01
C TYR A 13 -9.86 -12.02 14.20
N GLY A 14 -9.91 -10.88 14.91
CA GLY A 14 -9.08 -10.66 16.10
C GLY A 14 -7.61 -10.43 15.81
N TYR A 15 -7.27 -9.87 14.65
CA TYR A 15 -5.88 -9.56 14.29
C TYR A 15 -5.50 -8.12 14.65
N ASP A 16 -4.29 -7.93 15.17
CA ASP A 16 -3.75 -6.59 15.45
C ASP A 16 -3.11 -5.92 14.21
N GLN A 17 -2.81 -6.71 13.18
CA GLN A 17 -2.28 -6.26 11.90
C GLN A 17 -2.82 -7.13 10.77
N VAL A 18 -3.15 -6.52 9.63
CA VAL A 18 -3.46 -7.24 8.39
C VAL A 18 -2.74 -6.62 7.20
N VAL A 19 -2.36 -7.48 6.26
CA VAL A 19 -1.79 -7.12 4.96
C VAL A 19 -2.61 -7.86 3.92
N ILE A 20 -3.29 -7.13 3.06
CA ILE A 20 -4.23 -7.70 2.10
C ILE A 20 -3.74 -7.36 0.70
N ILE A 21 -3.47 -8.39 -0.08
CA ILE A 21 -3.13 -8.30 -1.50
C ILE A 21 -4.37 -8.70 -2.29
N ALA A 22 -4.76 -7.87 -3.25
CA ALA A 22 -5.87 -8.14 -4.13
C ALA A 22 -5.45 -7.94 -5.59
N ARG A 23 -5.94 -8.80 -6.48
CA ARG A 23 -5.76 -8.69 -7.92
C ARG A 23 -7.13 -8.76 -8.60
N ARG A 24 -7.39 -7.84 -9.53
CA ARG A 24 -8.55 -7.93 -10.43
C ARG A 24 -8.12 -8.72 -11.68
N VAL A 25 -8.98 -9.61 -12.16
CA VAL A 25 -8.71 -10.46 -13.34
C VAL A 25 -9.88 -10.36 -14.33
N GLY A 26 -9.60 -10.52 -15.64
CA GLY A 26 -10.63 -10.76 -16.65
C GLY A 26 -11.28 -9.52 -17.30
N ASP A 27 -10.72 -8.32 -17.12
CA ASP A 27 -11.16 -7.10 -17.81
C ASP A 27 -10.01 -6.57 -18.70
N GLU A 28 -10.35 -5.84 -19.77
CA GLU A 28 -9.40 -5.21 -20.70
C GLU A 28 -9.12 -3.74 -20.35
N PRO A 29 -7.87 -3.24 -20.50
CA PRO A 29 -6.65 -3.95 -20.87
C PRO A 29 -5.90 -4.56 -19.66
N GLU A 30 -5.21 -5.69 -19.87
CA GLU A 30 -4.26 -6.24 -18.87
C GLU A 30 -2.95 -5.42 -18.82
N PRO A 31 -2.32 -5.25 -17.64
CA PRO A 31 -2.70 -5.81 -16.36
C PRO A 31 -3.56 -4.85 -15.52
N HIS A 32 -4.73 -5.29 -15.03
CA HIS A 32 -5.41 -4.52 -14.00
C HIS A 32 -4.63 -4.57 -12.68
N GLY A 33 -4.46 -3.37 -12.11
CA GLY A 33 -3.58 -3.10 -10.99
C GLY A 33 -3.79 -4.08 -9.85
N GLU A 34 -2.71 -4.79 -9.52
CA GLU A 34 -2.57 -5.39 -8.21
C GLU A 34 -2.75 -4.28 -7.15
N HIS A 35 -3.18 -4.66 -5.96
CA HIS A 35 -3.38 -3.72 -4.87
C HIS A 35 -2.88 -4.33 -3.58
N VAL A 36 -2.28 -3.51 -2.73
CA VAL A 36 -1.95 -3.88 -1.37
C VAL A 36 -2.46 -2.82 -0.41
N THR A 37 -3.24 -3.27 0.57
CA THR A 37 -3.74 -2.44 1.67
C THR A 37 -3.26 -3.04 2.97
N THR A 38 -2.80 -2.19 3.88
CA THR A 38 -2.28 -2.58 5.18
C THR A 38 -3.03 -1.85 6.28
N TYR A 39 -3.23 -2.52 7.41
CA TYR A 39 -3.82 -1.94 8.61
C TYR A 39 -3.07 -2.44 9.85
N GLY A 40 -2.97 -1.56 10.85
CA GLY A 40 -2.53 -1.90 12.20
C GLY A 40 -3.46 -1.27 13.22
N ARG A 41 -3.68 -1.95 14.35
CA ARG A 41 -4.62 -1.54 15.39
C ARG A 41 -4.21 -0.29 16.16
N ASP A 42 -2.90 -0.07 16.28
CA ASP A 42 -2.30 1.08 16.95
C ASP A 42 -1.12 1.64 16.13
N LYS A 43 -0.48 2.69 16.64
CA LYS A 43 0.64 3.35 15.96
C LYS A 43 1.83 2.42 15.70
N ALA A 44 2.15 1.52 16.63
CA ALA A 44 3.27 0.60 16.49
C ALA A 44 2.97 -0.44 15.40
N HIS A 45 1.77 -1.02 15.44
CA HIS A 45 1.29 -1.96 14.43
C HIS A 45 1.15 -1.33 13.05
N CYS A 46 0.65 -0.08 12.96
CA CYS A 46 0.61 0.69 11.72
C CYS A 46 2.01 0.90 11.14
N GLY A 47 3.01 1.21 11.98
CA GLY A 47 4.39 1.39 11.55
C GLY A 47 4.98 0.12 10.94
N VAL A 48 4.73 -1.05 11.55
CA VAL A 48 5.13 -2.35 10.98
C VAL A 48 4.37 -2.62 9.67
N ALA A 49 3.05 -2.40 9.66
CA ALA A 49 2.18 -2.68 8.53
C ALA A 49 2.59 -1.85 7.30
N ALA A 50 2.93 -0.58 7.51
CA ALA A 50 3.42 0.32 6.46
C ALA A 50 4.77 -0.15 5.87
N ARG A 51 5.71 -0.61 6.71
CA ARG A 51 7.00 -1.16 6.22
C ARG A 51 6.79 -2.42 5.38
N VAL A 52 5.93 -3.33 5.84
CA VAL A 52 5.59 -4.55 5.09
C VAL A 52 4.90 -4.19 3.77
N GLY A 53 3.93 -3.27 3.81
CA GLY A 53 3.23 -2.78 2.61
C GLY A 53 4.19 -2.16 1.59
N ASN A 54 5.11 -1.30 2.02
CA ASN A 54 6.11 -0.71 1.13
C ASN A 54 7.05 -1.76 0.53
N PHE A 55 7.51 -2.73 1.33
CA PHE A 55 8.34 -3.81 0.81
C PHE A 55 7.61 -4.60 -0.28
N ILE A 56 6.35 -4.97 -0.03
CA ILE A 56 5.53 -5.70 -1.01
C ILE A 56 5.34 -4.86 -2.28
N LYS A 57 4.93 -3.59 -2.17
CA LYS A 57 4.74 -2.70 -3.34
C LYS A 57 5.98 -2.64 -4.23
N HIS A 58 7.15 -2.37 -3.65
CA HIS A 58 8.32 -2.01 -4.44
C HIS A 58 9.20 -3.21 -4.78
N LYS A 59 9.33 -4.20 -3.88
CA LYS A 59 10.23 -5.34 -4.07
C LYS A 59 9.55 -6.56 -4.66
N ILE A 60 8.24 -6.72 -4.44
CA ILE A 60 7.49 -7.88 -4.94
C ILE A 60 6.64 -7.49 -6.15
N MET A 61 5.85 -6.42 -6.03
CA MET A 61 4.93 -5.98 -7.08
C MET A 61 5.61 -5.07 -8.12
N GLY A 62 6.84 -4.64 -7.88
CA GLY A 62 7.62 -3.80 -8.81
C GLY A 62 7.04 -2.40 -9.05
N TRP A 63 6.21 -1.89 -8.15
CA TRP A 63 5.68 -0.52 -8.27
C TRP A 63 6.84 0.47 -8.17
N GLN A 64 6.88 1.41 -9.10
CA GLN A 64 7.89 2.47 -9.07
C GLN A 64 7.77 3.25 -7.76
N GLU A 65 8.92 3.47 -7.11
CA GLU A 65 8.97 4.42 -6.00
C GLU A 65 8.65 5.80 -6.58
N TYR A 66 7.77 6.55 -5.91
CA TYR A 66 7.53 7.93 -6.30
C TYR A 66 8.79 8.74 -5.97
N GLU A 67 9.57 9.08 -6.99
CA GLU A 67 10.54 10.17 -6.88
C GLU A 67 9.73 11.49 -6.92
N PRO A 68 9.74 12.30 -5.85
CA PRO A 68 9.22 13.65 -5.97
C PRO A 68 10.04 14.35 -7.06
N ALA A 69 9.35 14.92 -8.05
CA ALA A 69 9.98 15.67 -9.13
C ALA A 69 10.99 16.65 -8.52
N ALA A 70 12.24 16.57 -8.97
CA ALA A 70 13.33 17.43 -8.52
C ALA A 70 12.81 18.88 -8.49
N GLN A 71 12.78 19.47 -7.30
CA GLN A 71 12.32 20.84 -7.10
C GLN A 71 13.06 21.72 -8.09
N ALA A 72 12.32 22.37 -9.00
CA ALA A 72 12.86 23.34 -9.93
C ALA A 72 13.63 24.37 -9.10
N GLN A 73 14.97 24.34 -9.23
CA GLN A 73 15.82 25.32 -8.58
C GLN A 73 15.35 26.70 -9.00
N GLU A 74 14.86 27.48 -8.02
CA GLU A 74 14.48 28.87 -8.19
C GLU A 74 15.64 29.60 -8.88
N GLY A 75 15.35 30.13 -10.07
CA GLY A 75 16.26 30.96 -10.82
C GLY A 75 16.72 32.14 -9.97
N LYS A 76 17.96 32.07 -9.48
CA LYS A 76 18.76 33.24 -9.15
C LYS A 76 19.19 33.90 -10.47
N ALA A 77 18.60 35.05 -10.77
CA ALA A 77 19.21 36.10 -11.57
C ALA A 77 18.66 37.45 -11.07
#